data_AF-A0A2E3RFD5-F1
#
_entry.id   AF-A0A2E3RFD5-F1
#
_cell.length_a   1.000
_cell.length_b   1.000
_cell.length_c   1.000
_cell.angle_alpha   90.00
_cell.angle_beta   90.00
_cell.angle_gamma   90.00
#
_symmetry.space_group_name_H-M   'P 1'
#
loop_
_entity.id
_entity.type
_entity.pdbx_description
1 polymer ?
#
loop_
_entity_poly.entity_id
_entity_poly.type
_entity_poly.pdbx_seq_one_letter_code
_entity_poly.pdbx_strand_id
1 'polypeptide(L)'
;MPPEAIGSQGISRCVICRSHDLFIRKDFPQRLGVIIVVVGSLASCYAWYRHALFLTFGILFITAAIDVLLYLLVRDAIVCYRCGAHYRGYDDDDSHTPFNLEIHERYRQEAARQELKGVNKAVDPDQNLSPRV
;
A
#
# COMPACT_ATOMS: atom_id res chain seq x y z
N MET A 1 -14.68 0.86 -20.84
CA MET A 1 -14.56 1.45 -19.48
C MET A 1 -15.98 1.70 -18.97
N PRO A 2 -16.45 1.03 -17.90
CA PRO A 2 -17.82 1.21 -17.43
C PRO A 2 -18.01 2.63 -16.85
N PRO A 3 -18.94 3.44 -17.37
CA PRO A 3 -19.03 4.89 -17.10
C PRO A 3 -19.37 5.24 -15.64
N GLU A 4 -19.98 4.32 -14.93
CA GLU A 4 -20.39 4.50 -13.53
C GLU A 4 -19.23 4.33 -12.52
N ALA A 5 -18.00 3.99 -12.96
CA ALA A 5 -16.84 3.81 -12.07
C ALA A 5 -16.16 5.12 -11.65
N ILE A 6 -16.51 6.22 -12.31
CA ILE A 6 -15.96 7.55 -12.06
C ILE A 6 -17.14 8.41 -11.59
N GLY A 7 -17.18 8.71 -10.28
CA GLY A 7 -18.07 9.73 -9.74
C GLY A 7 -17.49 11.12 -9.99
N SER A 8 -18.30 12.16 -9.79
CA SER A 8 -17.87 13.57 -9.93
C SER A 8 -16.73 13.98 -8.99
N GLN A 9 -16.37 13.13 -8.01
CA GLN A 9 -15.39 13.39 -6.94
C GLN A 9 -14.32 12.29 -6.83
N GLY A 10 -14.34 11.23 -7.64
CA GLY A 10 -13.48 10.08 -7.36
C GLY A 10 -13.68 8.85 -8.21
N ILE A 11 -12.69 7.95 -8.13
CA ILE A 11 -12.93 6.52 -8.30
C ILE A 11 -13.74 6.06 -7.07
N SER A 12 -15.06 5.99 -7.25
CA SER A 12 -16.00 5.59 -6.20
C SER A 12 -16.01 4.08 -5.94
N ARG A 13 -15.44 3.31 -6.86
CA ARG A 13 -15.38 1.85 -6.82
C ARG A 13 -14.20 1.32 -7.61
N CYS A 14 -13.69 0.17 -7.19
CA CYS A 14 -12.61 -0.49 -7.89
C CYS A 14 -13.03 -0.96 -9.29
N VAL A 15 -12.20 -0.70 -10.31
CA VAL A 15 -12.48 -1.10 -11.71
C VAL A 15 -12.27 -2.61 -11.92
N ILE A 16 -11.50 -3.27 -11.05
CA ILE A 16 -11.19 -4.71 -11.12
C ILE A 16 -12.25 -5.54 -10.39
N CYS A 17 -12.51 -5.24 -9.12
CA CYS A 17 -13.38 -6.06 -8.26
C CYS A 17 -14.73 -5.42 -7.89
N ARG A 18 -14.98 -4.18 -8.34
CA ARG A 18 -16.22 -3.41 -8.07
C ARG A 18 -16.54 -3.14 -6.59
N SER A 19 -15.58 -3.37 -5.69
CA SER A 19 -15.71 -3.04 -4.27
C SER A 19 -15.65 -1.53 -4.02
N HIS A 20 -16.39 -1.07 -3.00
CA HIS A 20 -16.38 0.31 -2.49
C HIS A 20 -15.35 0.52 -1.36
N ASP A 21 -14.65 -0.54 -0.93
CA ASP A 21 -13.63 -0.42 0.10
C ASP A 21 -12.30 -0.01 -0.54
N LEU A 22 -12.08 1.31 -0.61
CA LEU A 22 -10.85 1.96 -1.03
C LEU A 22 -10.25 2.77 0.14
N PHE A 23 -8.93 2.84 0.21
CA PHE A 23 -8.22 3.66 1.20
C PHE A 23 -7.11 4.47 0.53
N ILE A 24 -6.83 5.65 1.08
CA ILE A 24 -5.68 6.46 0.69
C ILE A 24 -4.43 5.96 1.41
N ARG A 25 -3.34 5.83 0.66
CA ARG A 25 -2.00 5.59 1.19
C ARG A 25 -0.99 6.45 0.43
N LYS A 26 -0.10 7.11 1.17
CA LYS A 26 1.10 7.74 0.60
C LYS A 26 1.90 6.67 -0.17
N ASP A 27 2.01 6.78 -1.48
CA ASP A 27 2.77 5.83 -2.30
C ASP A 27 4.26 6.17 -2.25
N PHE A 28 4.83 6.14 -1.04
CA PHE A 28 6.25 6.38 -0.88
C PHE A 28 7.01 5.15 -1.40
N PRO A 29 7.79 5.28 -2.48
CA PRO A 29 8.59 4.18 -2.97
C PRO A 29 9.69 3.90 -1.96
N GLN A 30 9.48 2.90 -1.10
CA GLN A 30 10.41 2.50 -0.04
C GLN A 30 11.84 2.31 -0.57
N ARG A 31 11.98 1.87 -1.83
CA ARG A 31 13.27 1.73 -2.52
C ARG A 31 14.02 3.06 -2.68
N LEU A 32 13.34 4.17 -3.00
CA LEU A 32 14.00 5.47 -3.18
C LEU A 32 14.57 5.97 -1.85
N GLY A 33 13.78 5.92 -0.77
CA GLY A 33 14.26 6.32 0.56
C GLY A 33 15.47 5.49 1.00
N VAL A 34 15.43 4.16 0.80
CA VAL A 34 16.59 3.30 1.13
C VAL A 34 17.82 3.66 0.30
N ILE A 35 17.67 3.94 -0.99
CA ILE A 35 18.80 4.34 -1.85
C ILE A 35 19.41 5.66 -1.36
N ILE A 36 18.59 6.66 -1.02
CA ILE A 36 19.07 7.96 -0.53
C ILE A 36 19.85 7.79 0.78
N VAL A 37 19.32 7.02 1.72
CA VAL A 37 19.99 6.75 3.01
C VAL A 37 21.32 6.02 2.80
N VAL A 38 21.37 5.03 1.92
CA VAL A 38 22.60 4.28 1.62
C VAL A 38 23.65 5.20 0.98
N VAL A 39 23.27 5.98 -0.03
CA VAL A 39 24.18 6.92 -0.70
C VAL A 39 24.67 7.99 0.27
N GLY A 40 23.79 8.57 1.09
CA GLY A 40 24.13 9.55 2.11
C GLY A 40 25.09 9.00 3.18
N SER A 41 24.86 7.76 3.62
CA SER A 41 25.73 7.07 4.59
C SER A 41 27.12 6.82 4.01
N LEU A 42 27.23 6.34 2.77
CA LEU A 42 28.52 6.13 2.11
C LEU A 42 29.29 7.45 1.91
N ALA A 43 28.60 8.51 1.49
CA ALA A 43 29.19 9.84 1.35
C ALA A 43 29.66 10.41 2.70
N SER A 44 28.87 10.19 3.77
CA SER A 44 29.21 10.58 5.13
C SER A 44 30.43 9.83 5.66
N CYS A 45 30.51 8.50 5.45
CA CYS A 45 31.69 7.69 5.78
C CYS A 45 32.95 8.19 5.05
N TYR A 46 32.84 8.56 3.77
CA TYR A 46 33.94 9.12 3.01
C TYR A 46 34.40 10.49 3.54
N ALA A 47 33.47 11.38 3.88
CA ALA A 47 33.79 12.68 4.46
C ALA A 47 34.44 12.55 5.85
N TRP A 48 33.97 11.61 6.66
CA TRP A 48 34.58 11.29 7.96
C TRP A 48 36.02 10.78 7.81
N TYR A 49 36.28 9.90 6.84
CA TYR A 49 37.64 9.43 6.53
C TYR A 49 38.60 10.57 6.19
N ARG A 50 38.09 11.69 5.64
CA ARG A 50 38.86 12.90 5.33
C ARG A 50 39.01 13.86 6.52
N HIS A 51 38.60 13.46 7.73
CA HIS A 51 38.57 14.27 8.95
C HIS A 51 37.76 15.58 8.84
N ALA A 52 36.83 15.66 7.88
CA ALA A 52 36.03 16.85 7.62
C ALA A 52 34.68 16.80 8.36
N LEU A 53 34.71 17.04 9.68
CA LEU A 53 33.51 16.94 10.54
C LEU A 53 32.31 17.75 10.04
N PHE A 54 32.53 19.00 9.60
CA PHE A 54 31.46 19.85 9.07
C PHE A 54 30.80 19.26 7.82
N LEU A 55 31.56 18.61 6.95
CA LEU A 55 31.03 17.96 5.74
C LEU A 55 30.24 16.70 6.08
N THR A 56 30.69 15.91 7.04
CA THR A 56 29.97 14.72 7.51
C THR A 56 28.55 15.09 7.98
N PHE A 57 28.44 16.07 8.87
CA PHE A 57 27.13 16.53 9.35
C PHE A 57 26.32 17.21 8.24
N GLY A 58 26.95 17.99 7.37
CA GLY A 58 26.29 18.62 6.24
C GLY A 58 25.63 17.62 5.29
N ILE A 59 26.34 16.53 4.94
CA ILE A 59 25.80 15.46 4.09
C ILE A 59 24.59 14.79 4.73
N LEU A 60 24.67 14.46 6.03
CA LEU A 60 23.56 13.83 6.76
C LEU A 60 22.32 14.73 6.79
N PHE A 61 22.49 16.03 7.07
CA PHE A 61 21.39 16.99 7.06
C PHE A 61 20.79 17.16 5.67
N ILE A 62 21.62 17.22 4.62
CA ILE A 62 21.14 17.33 3.24
C ILE A 62 20.35 16.09 2.86
N THR A 63 20.83 14.88 3.16
CA THR A 63 20.11 13.64 2.84
C THR A 63 18.78 13.56 3.58
N ALA A 64 18.76 13.92 4.87
CA ALA A 64 17.52 13.97 5.64
C ALA A 64 16.53 15.02 5.10
N ALA A 65 17.01 16.18 4.67
CA ALA A 65 16.18 17.21 4.05
C ALA A 65 15.59 16.74 2.72
N ILE A 66 16.36 16.01 1.90
CA ILE A 66 15.88 15.40 0.66
C ILE A 66 14.78 14.39 0.95
N ASP A 67 14.94 13.55 1.99
CA ASP A 67 13.91 12.58 2.38
C ASP A 67 12.60 13.26 2.78
N VAL A 68 12.67 14.35 3.55
CA VAL A 68 11.49 15.16 3.93
C VAL A 68 10.86 15.80 2.69
N LEU A 69 11.65 16.40 1.82
CA LEU A 69 11.14 17.01 0.59
C LEU A 69 10.45 15.97 -0.29
N LEU A 70 11.03 14.78 -0.43
CA LEU A 70 10.46 13.69 -1.20
C LEU A 70 9.17 13.18 -0.55
N TYR A 71 9.11 13.08 0.78
CA TYR A 71 7.89 12.75 1.52
C TYR A 71 6.75 13.74 1.24
N LEU A 72 7.05 15.04 1.17
CA LEU A 72 6.07 16.08 0.85
C LEU A 72 5.64 16.06 -0.63
N LEU A 73 6.55 15.70 -1.54
CA LEU A 73 6.28 15.66 -2.99
C LEU A 73 5.57 14.39 -3.46
N VAL A 74 5.73 13.28 -2.74
CA VAL A 74 5.06 12.02 -3.09
C VAL A 74 3.54 12.23 -3.03
N ARG A 75 2.88 11.93 -4.15
CA ARG A 75 1.43 12.00 -4.25
C ARG A 75 0.79 10.78 -3.60
N ASP A 76 -0.43 10.99 -3.14
CA ASP A 76 -1.26 9.95 -2.57
C ASP A 76 -1.75 8.96 -3.64
N ALA A 77 -1.88 7.70 -3.26
CA ALA A 77 -2.43 6.65 -4.11
C ALA A 77 -3.61 5.99 -3.40
N ILE A 78 -4.64 5.71 -4.18
CA ILE A 78 -5.84 5.01 -3.71
C ILE A 78 -5.64 3.53 -3.94
N VAL A 79 -5.83 2.72 -2.91
CA VAL A 79 -5.66 1.26 -2.95
C VAL A 79 -6.95 0.57 -2.56
N CYS A 80 -7.33 -0.48 -3.28
CA CYS A 80 -8.51 -1.29 -2.95
C CYS A 80 -8.15 -2.37 -1.91
N TYR A 81 -8.95 -2.50 -0.84
CA TYR A 81 -8.76 -3.53 0.19
C TYR A 81 -8.87 -4.97 -0.31
N ARG A 82 -9.74 -5.22 -1.29
CA ARG A 82 -10.06 -6.58 -1.74
C ARG A 82 -9.05 -7.13 -2.74
N CYS A 83 -8.64 -6.32 -3.72
CA CYS A 83 -7.81 -6.78 -4.84
C CYS A 83 -6.41 -6.14 -4.88
N GLY A 84 -6.14 -5.13 -4.05
CA GLY A 84 -4.85 -4.43 -4.06
C GLY A 84 -4.59 -3.57 -5.30
N ALA A 85 -5.61 -3.24 -6.09
CA ALA A 85 -5.44 -2.35 -7.23
C ALA A 85 -4.99 -0.95 -6.77
N HIS A 86 -3.92 -0.43 -7.37
CA HIS A 86 -3.35 0.88 -7.09
C HIS A 86 -3.78 1.90 -8.16
N TYR A 87 -4.44 2.96 -7.75
CA TYR A 87 -4.84 4.08 -8.61
C TYR A 87 -4.05 5.32 -8.24
N ARG A 88 -3.31 5.88 -9.22
CA ARG A 88 -2.49 7.09 -9.08
C ARG A 88 -3.13 8.26 -9.82
N GLY A 89 -2.89 9.48 -9.36
CA GLY A 89 -3.25 10.71 -10.07
C GLY A 89 -4.67 11.24 -9.80
N TYR A 90 -5.28 10.82 -8.69
CA TYR A 90 -6.49 11.47 -8.20
C TYR A 90 -6.09 12.53 -7.18
N ASP A 91 -6.64 13.75 -7.30
CA ASP A 91 -6.39 14.80 -6.32
C ASP A 91 -7.04 14.42 -4.99
N ASP A 92 -6.34 14.78 -3.92
CA ASP A 92 -6.60 14.47 -2.52
C ASP A 92 -7.90 15.19 -2.10
N ASP A 93 -9.05 14.65 -2.51
CA ASP A 93 -10.35 15.14 -2.05
C ASP A 93 -10.72 14.36 -0.78
N ASP A 94 -11.05 15.10 0.29
CA ASP A 94 -11.32 14.69 1.68
C ASP A 94 -12.42 13.62 1.86
N SER A 95 -12.93 13.04 0.78
CA SER A 95 -14.00 12.04 0.74
C SER A 95 -13.54 10.59 0.95
N HIS A 96 -12.23 10.34 1.02
CA HIS A 96 -11.70 8.98 1.15
C HIS A 96 -11.09 8.73 2.53
N THR A 97 -11.57 7.67 3.17
CA THR A 97 -11.19 7.30 4.53
C THR A 97 -9.72 6.85 4.61
N PRO A 98 -8.96 7.26 5.65
CA PRO A 98 -7.62 6.74 5.88
C PRO A 98 -7.65 5.22 6.14
N PHE A 99 -6.48 4.59 6.01
CA PHE A 99 -6.32 3.15 6.22
C PHE A 99 -6.90 2.71 7.57
N ASN A 100 -7.95 1.89 7.53
CA ASN A 100 -8.54 1.20 8.65
C ASN A 100 -8.03 -0.25 8.72
N LEU A 101 -7.39 -0.60 9.85
CA LEU A 101 -6.83 -1.92 10.12
C LEU A 101 -7.91 -3.00 10.30
N GLU A 102 -9.05 -2.65 10.89
CA GLU A 102 -10.17 -3.56 11.12
C GLU A 102 -10.74 -4.10 9.80
N ILE A 103 -10.90 -3.22 8.80
CA ILE A 103 -11.36 -3.62 7.46
C ILE A 103 -10.34 -4.56 6.79
N HIS A 104 -9.05 -4.24 6.90
CA HIS A 104 -7.98 -5.08 6.35
C HIS A 104 -7.98 -6.49 6.98
N GLU A 105 -8.09 -6.57 8.31
CA GLU A 105 -8.13 -7.85 9.02
C GLU A 105 -9.41 -8.64 8.71
N ARG A 106 -10.57 -7.98 8.58
CA ARG A 106 -11.82 -8.64 8.20
C ARG A 106 -11.71 -9.32 6.84
N TYR A 107 -11.17 -8.64 5.84
CA TYR A 107 -10.94 -9.23 4.52
C TYR A 107 -9.98 -10.41 4.56
N ARG A 108 -8.94 -10.35 5.38
CA ARG A 108 -8.00 -11.47 5.58
C ARG A 108 -8.69 -12.68 6.21
N GLN A 109 -9.56 -12.46 7.19
CA GLN A 109 -10.34 -13.53 7.83
C GLN A 109 -11.37 -14.14 6.87
N GLU A 110 -12.03 -13.34 6.03
CA GLU A 110 -12.96 -13.83 5.03
C GLU A 110 -12.27 -14.74 4.00
N ALA A 111 -11.10 -14.34 3.51
CA ALA A 111 -10.29 -15.16 2.59
C ALA A 111 -9.91 -16.50 3.24
N ALA A 112 -9.39 -16.47 4.48
CA ALA A 112 -9.05 -17.69 5.22
C ALA A 112 -10.26 -18.59 5.48
N ARG A 113 -11.45 -18.01 5.77
CA ARG A 113 -12.69 -18.78 5.93
C ARG A 113 -13.14 -19.45 4.63
N GLN A 114 -12.95 -18.80 3.49
CA GLN A 114 -13.28 -19.39 2.19
C GLN A 114 -12.34 -20.55 1.85
N GLU A 115 -11.04 -20.39 2.13
CA GLU A 115 -10.05 -21.47 1.97
C GLU A 115 -10.38 -22.66 2.88
N LEU A 116 -10.70 -22.43 4.16
CA LEU A 116 -11.10 -23.51 5.08
C LEU A 116 -12.37 -24.24 4.63
N LYS A 117 -13.36 -23.53 4.08
CA LYS A 117 -14.55 -24.16 3.49
C LYS A 117 -14.19 -24.99 2.24
N GLY A 118 -13.27 -24.51 1.42
CA GLY A 118 -12.75 -25.23 0.27
C GLY A 118 -11.98 -26.50 0.67
N VAL A 119 -11.13 -26.40 1.70
CA VAL A 119 -10.38 -27.53 2.28
C VAL A 119 -11.34 -28.53 2.90
N ASN A 120 -12.30 -28.11 3.73
CA ASN A 120 -13.29 -29.03 4.31
C ASN A 120 -14.09 -29.76 3.22
N LYS A 121 -14.44 -29.07 2.13
CA LYS A 121 -15.12 -29.69 0.98
C LYS A 121 -14.23 -30.65 0.20
N ALA A 122 -12.91 -30.44 0.18
CA ALA A 122 -11.95 -31.33 -0.47
C ALA A 122 -11.55 -32.52 0.41
N VAL A 123 -11.55 -32.34 1.74
CA VAL A 123 -11.30 -33.38 2.77
C VAL A 123 -12.54 -34.26 2.98
N ASP A 124 -13.73 -33.78 2.62
CA ASP A 124 -14.98 -34.54 2.60
C ASP A 124 -15.37 -34.95 1.16
N PRO A 125 -14.73 -35.98 0.56
CA PRO A 125 -15.11 -36.51 -0.74
C PRO A 125 -16.42 -37.32 -0.72
N ASP A 126 -17.05 -37.52 0.45
CA ASP A 126 -18.23 -38.38 0.64
C ASP A 126 -19.50 -37.63 1.11
N GLN A 127 -19.55 -36.29 0.99
CA GLN A 127 -20.72 -35.48 1.41
C GLN A 127 -22.00 -35.70 0.59
N ASN A 128 -22.07 -36.73 -0.26
CA ASN A 128 -23.28 -37.13 -0.95
C ASN A 128 -23.73 -38.53 -0.54
N LEU A 129 -24.08 -38.70 0.75
CA LEU A 129 -24.99 -39.75 1.16
C LEU A 129 -26.22 -39.13 1.83
N SER A 130 -27.13 -38.62 0.99
CA SER A 130 -28.54 -38.54 1.40
C SER A 130 -29.17 -39.91 1.19
N PRO A 131 -29.68 -40.61 2.22
CA PRO A 131 -30.71 -41.60 2.00
C PRO A 131 -31.98 -40.82 1.62
N ARG A 132 -32.30 -40.83 0.31
CA ARG A 132 -33.64 -40.58 -0.16
C ARG A 132 -34.49 -41.81 0.17
N VAL A 133 -35.62 -41.56 0.84
CA VAL A 133 -36.78 -42.46 1.06
C VAL A 133 -36.63 -43.45 2.21
#